data_AF-A0A9D1DLH7-F1
#
_entry.id   AF-A0A9D1DLH7-F1
#
_cell.length_a   1.000
_cell.length_b   1.000
_cell.length_c   1.000
_cell.angle_alpha   90.00
_cell.angle_beta   90.00
_cell.angle_gamma   90.00
#
_symmetry.space_group_name_H-M   'P 1'
#
loop_
_entity.id
_entity.type
_entity.pdbx_description
1 polymer ?
#
loop_
_entity_poly.entity_id
_entity_poly.type
_entity_poly.pdbx_seq_one_letter_code
_entity_poly.pdbx_strand_id
1 'polypeptide(L)'
;ISETDRWLRAKRQEGYKGLGMLHLFIAAYIRVVSQLPGLNRFVSGQRVYARNEILINMMVKRGITTESEETCAKVVFEPTDTIYDVYRKMNDAVEEIRVSDDSGTEKVAGVLMKIPGIFLKFAVWVLRVMDYFDLIPMSLLRVSPFHGSMIVTDLGSLGIPPIYHHLYNFGNLPVFLAFGAKRRVVELDRHGQPVEHKYVDYKIVCDERIVDGAYYAAAFKHMKYYLKNPQELERAPEKVLDDIF
;
A
#
# COMPACT_ATOMS: atom_id res chain seq x y z
N ILE A 1 6.36 17.49 7.87
CA ILE A 1 7.36 16.54 7.30
C ILE A 1 8.68 17.21 6.91
N SER A 2 9.01 18.41 7.40
CA SER A 2 10.21 19.15 6.95
C SER A 2 11.52 18.38 7.20
N GLU A 3 11.65 17.76 8.37
CA GLU A 3 12.80 16.91 8.72
C GLU A 3 12.84 15.63 7.87
N THR A 4 11.72 14.93 7.75
CA THR A 4 11.56 13.76 6.87
C THR A 4 11.96 14.08 5.42
N ASP A 5 11.56 15.23 4.87
CA ASP A 5 11.92 15.65 3.51
C ASP A 5 13.42 15.90 3.38
N ARG A 6 14.06 16.46 4.42
CA ARG A 6 15.52 16.64 4.47
C ARG A 6 16.24 15.29 4.53
N TRP A 7 15.77 14.37 5.36
CA TRP A 7 16.30 13.02 5.47
C TRP A 7 16.19 12.25 4.15
N LEU A 8 15.02 12.28 3.48
CA LEU A 8 14.83 11.66 2.17
C LEU A 8 15.79 12.22 1.11
N ARG A 9 16.08 13.53 1.15
CA ARG A 9 17.06 14.16 0.23
C ARG A 9 18.48 13.68 0.53
N ALA A 10 18.86 13.57 1.79
CA ALA A 10 20.18 13.05 2.19
C ALA A 10 20.36 11.60 1.72
N LYS A 11 19.37 10.72 1.96
CA LYS A 11 19.43 9.33 1.50
C LYS A 11 19.54 9.17 -0.03
N ARG A 12 18.92 10.08 -0.80
CA ARG A 12 19.11 10.10 -2.27
C ARG A 12 20.54 10.48 -2.66
N GLN A 13 21.19 11.37 -1.92
CA GLN A 13 22.59 11.74 -2.14
C GLN A 13 23.55 10.61 -1.74
N GLU A 14 23.17 9.78 -0.76
CA GLU A 14 23.91 8.57 -0.35
C GLU A 14 23.81 7.40 -1.35
N GLY A 15 22.97 7.51 -2.39
CA GLY A 15 22.87 6.53 -3.47
C GLY A 15 21.49 5.89 -3.65
N TYR A 16 20.54 6.11 -2.73
CA TYR A 16 19.16 5.61 -2.84
C TYR A 16 18.31 6.52 -3.74
N LYS A 17 18.71 6.61 -5.02
CA LYS A 17 18.07 7.45 -6.04
C LYS A 17 16.61 7.02 -6.24
N GLY A 18 15.66 7.89 -5.87
CA GLY A 18 14.23 7.60 -5.99
C GLY A 18 13.54 7.22 -4.68
N LEU A 19 14.29 7.04 -3.58
CA LEU A 19 13.68 6.85 -2.26
C LEU A 19 12.75 8.03 -1.95
N GLY A 20 11.53 7.76 -1.50
CA GLY A 20 10.44 8.74 -1.52
C GLY A 20 9.36 8.50 -0.49
N MET A 21 8.31 9.33 -0.53
CA MET A 21 7.19 9.22 0.42
C MET A 21 6.47 7.87 0.30
N LEU A 22 6.30 7.36 -0.92
CA LEU A 22 5.72 6.03 -1.17
C LEU A 22 6.45 4.94 -0.35
N HIS A 23 7.77 4.84 -0.54
CA HIS A 23 8.62 3.90 0.21
C HIS A 23 8.50 4.08 1.72
N LEU A 24 8.44 5.33 2.17
CA LEU A 24 8.31 5.64 3.59
C LEU A 24 6.95 5.21 4.16
N PHE A 25 5.85 5.46 3.44
CA PHE A 25 4.51 5.01 3.87
C PHE A 25 4.43 3.49 3.93
N ILE A 26 4.99 2.81 2.93
CA ILE A 26 5.04 1.34 2.89
C ILE A 26 5.87 0.79 4.06
N ALA A 27 7.09 1.29 4.27
CA ALA A 27 7.95 0.86 5.37
C ALA A 27 7.33 1.15 6.74
N ALA A 28 6.67 2.31 6.90
CA ALA A 28 5.94 2.62 8.12
C ALA A 28 4.77 1.66 8.34
N TYR A 29 4.02 1.31 7.29
CA TYR A 29 2.93 0.34 7.38
C TYR A 29 3.43 -1.04 7.80
N ILE A 30 4.48 -1.55 7.15
CA ILE A 30 5.11 -2.84 7.49
C ILE A 30 5.57 -2.85 8.96
N ARG A 31 6.22 -1.77 9.40
CA ARG A 31 6.64 -1.64 10.80
C ARG A 31 5.45 -1.62 11.76
N VAL A 32 4.34 -0.98 11.40
CA VAL A 32 3.15 -0.98 12.25
C VAL A 32 2.55 -2.38 12.29
N VAL A 33 2.44 -3.07 11.16
CA VAL A 33 1.96 -4.46 11.10
C VAL A 33 2.80 -5.38 11.98
N SER A 34 4.13 -5.21 12.03
CA SER A 34 4.97 -6.06 12.89
C SER A 34 4.75 -5.86 14.40
N GLN A 35 4.18 -4.73 14.81
CA GLN A 35 3.83 -4.44 16.22
C GLN A 35 2.33 -4.57 16.51
N LEU A 36 1.51 -4.50 15.46
CA LEU A 36 0.05 -4.54 15.51
C LEU A 36 -0.44 -5.45 14.37
N PRO A 37 -0.17 -6.76 14.45
CA PRO A 37 -0.41 -7.72 13.37
C PRO A 37 -1.88 -7.86 12.97
N GLY A 38 -2.81 -7.51 13.86
CA GLY A 38 -4.24 -7.44 13.55
C GLY A 38 -4.62 -6.54 12.36
N LEU A 39 -3.75 -5.59 11.95
CA LEU A 39 -3.94 -4.83 10.70
C LEU A 39 -3.87 -5.71 9.44
N ASN A 40 -3.15 -6.82 9.51
CA ASN A 40 -2.93 -7.74 8.40
C ASN A 40 -3.96 -8.89 8.38
N ARG A 41 -5.12 -8.68 9.00
CA ARG A 41 -6.25 -9.60 8.96
C ARG A 41 -7.17 -9.31 7.78
N PHE A 42 -8.07 -10.24 7.49
CA PHE A 42 -9.12 -10.05 6.49
C PHE A 42 -10.35 -10.87 6.81
N VAL A 43 -11.48 -10.46 6.21
CA VAL A 43 -12.74 -11.21 6.31
C VAL A 43 -12.97 -11.99 5.03
N SER A 44 -13.17 -13.30 5.16
CA SER A 44 -13.70 -14.15 4.07
C SER A 44 -14.68 -15.16 4.65
N GLY A 45 -15.72 -15.54 3.92
CA GLY A 45 -16.66 -16.57 4.37
C GLY A 45 -17.28 -16.33 5.75
N GLN A 46 -17.53 -15.06 6.12
CA GLN A 46 -18.01 -14.64 7.45
C GLN A 46 -17.05 -14.96 8.62
N ARG A 47 -15.76 -15.16 8.33
CA ARG A 47 -14.71 -15.44 9.32
C ARG A 47 -13.57 -14.44 9.15
N VAL A 48 -12.90 -14.15 10.27
CA VAL A 48 -11.67 -13.34 10.29
C VAL A 48 -10.47 -14.28 10.20
N TYR A 49 -9.52 -13.93 9.35
CA TYR A 49 -8.27 -14.66 9.14
C TYR A 49 -7.08 -13.72 9.29
N ALA A 50 -5.98 -14.23 9.83
CA ALA A 50 -4.67 -13.58 9.77
C ALA A 50 -3.98 -13.96 8.46
N ARG A 51 -3.36 -12.99 7.76
CA ARG A 51 -2.55 -13.28 6.57
C ARG A 51 -1.15 -13.72 6.96
N ASN A 52 -0.64 -14.71 6.24
CA ASN A 52 0.73 -15.20 6.37
C ASN A 52 1.78 -14.26 5.76
N GLU A 53 1.38 -13.41 4.82
CA GLU A 53 2.27 -12.51 4.08
C GLU A 53 1.80 -11.06 4.19
N ILE A 54 2.73 -10.11 4.09
CA ILE A 54 2.40 -8.69 3.92
C ILE A 54 2.44 -8.39 2.42
N LEU A 55 1.27 -8.21 1.82
CA LEU A 55 1.09 -8.00 0.38
C LEU A 55 0.62 -6.57 0.15
N ILE A 56 1.43 -5.76 -0.52
CA ILE A 56 1.06 -4.37 -0.83
C ILE A 56 0.82 -4.25 -2.32
N ASN A 57 -0.38 -3.77 -2.65
CA ASN A 57 -0.82 -3.52 -4.01
C ASN A 57 -0.62 -2.04 -4.33
N MET A 58 -0.16 -1.73 -5.53
CA MET A 58 0.03 -0.37 -6.01
C MET A 58 -0.31 -0.28 -7.49
N MET A 59 -1.11 0.71 -7.86
CA MET A 59 -1.38 0.99 -9.27
C MET A 59 -0.18 1.72 -9.87
N VAL A 60 0.32 1.20 -10.98
CA VAL A 60 1.46 1.72 -11.73
C VAL A 60 0.99 2.04 -13.14
N LYS A 61 1.20 3.28 -13.56
CA LYS A 61 1.08 3.63 -14.97
C LYS A 61 2.35 3.27 -15.71
N ARG A 62 2.22 2.55 -16.83
CA ARG A 62 3.35 2.24 -17.73
C ARG A 62 3.92 3.50 -18.39
N GLY A 63 3.10 4.52 -18.62
CA GLY A 63 3.49 5.79 -19.23
C GLY A 63 2.99 7.02 -18.46
N ILE A 64 3.40 8.20 -18.90
CA ILE A 64 2.98 9.48 -18.28
C ILE A 64 1.68 10.02 -18.93
N THR A 65 1.26 9.43 -20.06
CA THR A 65 0.07 9.86 -20.79
C THR A 65 -1.22 9.38 -20.11
N THR A 66 -2.32 10.09 -20.38
CA THR A 66 -3.66 9.70 -19.90
C THR A 66 -4.12 8.36 -20.46
N GLU A 67 -3.68 8.01 -21.67
CA GLU A 67 -4.02 6.77 -22.37
C GLU A 67 -3.12 5.58 -22.00
N SER A 68 -2.09 5.80 -21.18
CA SER A 68 -1.22 4.70 -20.75
C SER A 68 -1.98 3.70 -19.89
N GLU A 69 -1.71 2.42 -20.14
CA GLU A 69 -2.30 1.33 -19.38
C GLU A 69 -1.86 1.39 -17.90
N GLU A 70 -2.83 1.15 -17.03
CA GLU A 70 -2.63 1.01 -15.59
C GLU A 70 -2.56 -0.46 -15.24
N THR A 71 -1.47 -0.86 -14.58
CA THR A 71 -1.33 -2.21 -14.03
C THR A 71 -1.15 -2.15 -12.51
N CYS A 72 -1.30 -3.29 -11.84
CA CYS A 72 -1.10 -3.40 -10.41
C CYS A 72 0.21 -4.11 -10.10
N ALA A 73 1.14 -3.41 -9.46
CA ALA A 73 2.27 -4.02 -8.79
C ALA A 73 1.81 -4.63 -7.47
N LYS A 74 2.09 -5.91 -7.26
CA LYS A 74 1.83 -6.60 -5.99
C LYS A 74 3.13 -7.12 -5.43
N VAL A 75 3.56 -6.55 -4.31
CA VAL A 75 4.87 -6.81 -3.72
C VAL A 75 4.71 -7.48 -2.37
N VAL A 76 5.50 -8.53 -2.14
CA VAL A 76 5.53 -9.29 -0.89
C VAL A 76 6.60 -8.72 0.02
N PHE A 77 6.22 -8.46 1.27
CA PHE A 77 7.10 -7.94 2.31
C PHE A 77 7.11 -8.85 3.54
N GLU A 78 8.21 -8.76 4.26
CA GLU A 78 8.41 -9.41 5.55
C GLU A 78 8.21 -8.39 6.68
N PRO A 79 7.72 -8.80 7.87
CA PRO A 79 7.57 -7.91 9.03
C PRO A 79 8.89 -7.25 9.48
N THR A 80 10.03 -7.82 9.06
CA THR A 80 11.39 -7.37 9.35
C THR A 80 11.95 -6.41 8.32
N ASP A 81 11.30 -6.23 7.17
CA ASP A 81 11.81 -5.40 6.08
C ASP A 81 12.05 -3.95 6.54
N THR A 82 13.22 -3.43 6.18
CA THR A 82 13.60 -2.04 6.40
C THR A 82 13.12 -1.15 5.25
N ILE A 83 13.27 0.16 5.40
CA ILE A 83 12.99 1.09 4.29
C ILE A 83 13.88 0.82 3.06
N TYR A 84 15.07 0.25 3.25
CA TYR A 84 15.97 -0.11 2.15
C TYR A 84 15.51 -1.35 1.40
N ASP A 85 14.98 -2.35 2.13
CA ASP A 85 14.36 -3.53 1.53
C ASP A 85 13.12 -3.13 0.74
N VAL A 86 12.30 -2.24 1.32
CA VAL A 86 11.13 -1.66 0.66
C VAL A 86 11.52 -0.95 -0.63
N TYR A 87 12.54 -0.10 -0.58
CA TYR A 87 13.06 0.61 -1.75
C TYR A 87 13.49 -0.35 -2.87
N ARG A 88 14.27 -1.38 -2.53
CA ARG A 88 14.72 -2.39 -3.50
C ARG A 88 13.55 -3.15 -4.11
N LYS A 89 12.72 -3.78 -3.27
CA LYS A 89 11.59 -4.63 -3.71
C LYS A 89 10.58 -3.85 -4.55
N MET A 90 10.32 -2.57 -4.21
CA MET A 90 9.42 -1.72 -5.00
C MET A 90 10.04 -1.33 -6.35
N ASN A 91 11.31 -0.97 -6.38
CA ASN A 91 11.98 -0.65 -7.65
C ASN A 91 12.04 -1.86 -8.57
N ASP A 92 12.38 -3.04 -8.03
CA ASP A 92 12.43 -4.29 -8.79
C ASP A 92 11.06 -4.60 -9.40
N ALA A 93 9.97 -4.47 -8.62
CA ALA A 93 8.62 -4.70 -9.10
C ALA A 93 8.15 -3.68 -10.16
N VAL A 94 8.51 -2.40 -10.00
CA VAL A 94 8.19 -1.36 -10.99
C VAL A 94 8.99 -1.55 -12.29
N GLU A 95 10.25 -1.94 -12.18
CA GLU A 95 11.10 -2.20 -13.35
C GLU A 95 10.64 -3.45 -14.10
N GLU A 96 10.29 -4.53 -13.39
CA GLU A 96 9.70 -5.74 -13.99
C GLU A 96 8.45 -5.40 -14.81
N ILE A 97 7.56 -4.57 -14.25
CA ILE A 97 6.35 -4.11 -14.95
C ILE A 97 6.68 -3.30 -16.21
N ARG A 98 7.68 -2.42 -16.14
CA ARG A 98 8.07 -1.57 -17.28
C ARG A 98 8.72 -2.36 -18.40
N VAL A 99 9.47 -3.42 -18.07
CA VAL A 99 10.16 -4.27 -19.05
C VAL A 99 9.24 -5.36 -19.59
N SER A 100 8.28 -5.87 -18.80
CA SER A 100 7.35 -6.90 -19.23
C SER A 100 6.28 -6.33 -20.17
N ASP A 101 6.12 -6.91 -21.37
CA ASP A 101 5.06 -6.47 -22.30
C ASP A 101 3.65 -6.73 -21.75
N ASP A 102 3.46 -7.75 -20.89
CA ASP A 102 2.17 -8.10 -20.27
C ASP A 102 2.34 -8.52 -18.79
N SER A 103 1.66 -7.82 -17.88
CA SER A 103 1.53 -8.22 -16.47
C SER A 103 0.54 -9.39 -16.33
N GLY A 104 0.71 -10.23 -15.30
CA GLY A 104 -0.19 -11.36 -15.04
C GLY A 104 -1.66 -10.92 -14.87
N THR A 105 -1.89 -9.72 -14.33
CA THR A 105 -3.20 -9.10 -14.16
C THR A 105 -3.86 -8.78 -15.51
N GLU A 106 -3.11 -8.17 -16.44
CA GLU A 106 -3.58 -7.86 -17.80
C GLU A 106 -3.92 -9.13 -18.58
N LYS A 107 -3.12 -10.20 -18.44
CA LYS A 107 -3.42 -11.50 -19.08
C LYS A 107 -4.74 -12.08 -18.60
N VAL A 108 -4.98 -12.07 -17.28
CA VAL A 108 -6.25 -12.53 -16.71
C VAL A 108 -7.41 -11.67 -17.19
N ALA A 109 -7.25 -10.34 -17.19
CA ALA A 109 -8.27 -9.42 -17.68
C ALA A 109 -8.59 -9.65 -19.17
N GLY A 110 -7.56 -9.83 -20.01
CA GLY A 110 -7.71 -10.09 -21.44
C GLY A 110 -8.41 -11.41 -21.74
N VAL A 111 -8.18 -12.47 -20.94
CA VAL A 111 -8.93 -13.72 -21.03
C VAL A 111 -10.40 -13.49 -20.67
N LEU A 112 -10.68 -12.78 -19.58
CA LEU A 112 -12.05 -12.48 -19.15
C LEU A 112 -12.81 -11.64 -20.18
N MET A 113 -12.16 -10.68 -20.84
CA MET A 113 -12.78 -9.84 -21.88
C MET A 113 -13.15 -10.61 -23.15
N LYS A 114 -12.52 -11.76 -23.43
CA LYS A 114 -12.87 -12.63 -24.56
C LYS A 114 -14.12 -13.49 -24.31
N ILE A 115 -14.59 -13.57 -23.07
CA ILE A 115 -15.75 -14.37 -22.70
C ILE A 115 -17.04 -13.57 -23.00
N PRO A 116 -18.02 -14.13 -23.73
CA PRO A 116 -19.30 -13.45 -23.94
C PRO A 116 -19.97 -13.11 -22.62
N GLY A 117 -20.65 -11.96 -22.54
CA GLY A 117 -21.10 -11.35 -21.28
C GLY A 117 -21.88 -12.27 -20.33
N ILE A 118 -22.70 -13.20 -20.86
CA ILE A 118 -23.45 -14.14 -20.02
C ILE A 118 -22.54 -15.18 -19.33
N PHE A 119 -21.54 -15.68 -20.04
CA PHE A 119 -20.55 -16.60 -19.51
C PHE A 119 -19.56 -15.88 -18.59
N LEU A 120 -19.25 -14.61 -18.87
CA LEU A 120 -18.41 -13.79 -17.98
C LEU A 120 -19.11 -13.57 -16.64
N LYS A 121 -20.40 -13.26 -16.65
CA LYS A 121 -21.21 -13.12 -15.42
C LYS A 121 -21.18 -14.41 -14.61
N PHE A 122 -21.31 -15.56 -15.27
CA PHE A 122 -21.21 -16.87 -14.61
C PHE A 122 -19.80 -17.12 -14.05
N ALA A 123 -18.74 -16.86 -14.81
CA ALA A 123 -17.35 -17.03 -14.36
C ALA A 123 -17.04 -16.14 -13.14
N VAL A 124 -17.45 -14.87 -13.16
CA VAL A 124 -17.29 -13.95 -12.02
C VAL A 124 -18.09 -14.44 -10.81
N TRP A 125 -19.30 -14.99 -11.01
CA TRP A 125 -20.07 -15.59 -9.93
C TRP A 125 -19.33 -16.79 -9.31
N VAL A 126 -18.77 -17.69 -10.13
CA VAL A 126 -17.95 -18.81 -9.65
C VAL A 126 -16.75 -18.30 -8.85
N LEU A 127 -16.02 -17.30 -9.37
CA LEU A 127 -14.89 -16.70 -8.66
C LEU A 127 -15.29 -16.09 -7.31
N ARG A 128 -16.46 -15.45 -7.21
CA ARG A 128 -16.98 -14.93 -5.94
C ARG A 128 -17.33 -16.02 -4.94
N VAL A 129 -17.90 -17.13 -5.41
CA VAL A 129 -18.18 -18.30 -4.55
C VAL A 129 -16.86 -18.90 -4.05
N MET A 130 -15.87 -19.05 -4.94
CA MET A 130 -14.54 -19.51 -4.55
C MET A 130 -13.87 -18.56 -3.56
N ASP A 131 -13.94 -17.25 -3.78
CA ASP A 131 -13.41 -16.22 -2.88
C ASP A 131 -14.03 -16.34 -1.49
N TYR A 132 -15.36 -16.48 -1.43
CA TYR A 132 -16.12 -16.61 -0.19
C TYR A 132 -15.68 -17.84 0.62
N PHE A 133 -15.34 -18.94 -0.03
CA PHE A 133 -14.85 -20.16 0.64
C PHE A 133 -13.32 -20.23 0.74
N ASP A 134 -12.59 -19.17 0.38
CA ASP A 134 -11.13 -19.11 0.36
C ASP A 134 -10.48 -20.20 -0.54
N LEU A 135 -11.16 -20.54 -1.63
CA LEU A 135 -10.77 -21.57 -2.61
C LEU A 135 -10.14 -20.98 -3.88
N ILE A 136 -9.87 -19.67 -3.93
CA ILE A 136 -9.20 -19.08 -5.09
C ILE A 136 -7.77 -19.64 -5.20
N PRO A 137 -7.36 -20.13 -6.39
CA PRO A 137 -6.00 -20.61 -6.60
C PRO A 137 -4.97 -19.53 -6.29
N MET A 138 -3.86 -19.93 -5.64
CA MET A 138 -2.78 -19.01 -5.27
C MET A 138 -2.25 -18.21 -6.46
N SER A 139 -2.18 -18.80 -7.66
CA SER A 139 -1.77 -18.10 -8.88
C SER A 139 -2.67 -16.91 -9.22
N LEU A 140 -3.98 -17.02 -9.01
CA LEU A 140 -4.93 -15.92 -9.22
C LEU A 140 -4.83 -14.89 -8.10
N LEU A 141 -4.64 -15.33 -6.84
CA LEU A 141 -4.41 -14.42 -5.72
C LEU A 141 -3.14 -13.57 -5.92
N ARG A 142 -2.07 -14.14 -6.46
CA ARG A 142 -0.79 -13.43 -6.70
C ARG A 142 -0.89 -12.32 -7.73
N VAL A 143 -1.83 -12.40 -8.68
CA VAL A 143 -2.07 -11.35 -9.68
C VAL A 143 -3.28 -10.48 -9.37
N SER A 144 -4.12 -10.88 -8.40
CA SER A 144 -5.32 -10.11 -8.09
C SER A 144 -4.99 -8.81 -7.35
N PRO A 145 -5.42 -7.63 -7.88
CA PRO A 145 -5.24 -6.35 -7.21
C PRO A 145 -6.20 -6.18 -6.01
N PHE A 146 -7.15 -7.09 -5.85
CA PHE A 146 -8.22 -7.02 -4.86
C PHE A 146 -7.91 -7.77 -3.56
N HIS A 147 -6.81 -8.52 -3.55
CA HIS A 147 -6.36 -9.32 -2.42
C HIS A 147 -5.03 -8.78 -1.94
N GLY A 148 -4.87 -8.59 -0.64
CA GLY A 148 -3.62 -8.13 -0.07
C GLY A 148 -3.81 -7.50 1.31
N SER A 149 -2.71 -7.05 1.89
CA SER A 149 -2.65 -6.40 3.21
C SER A 149 -3.02 -4.94 3.13
N MET A 150 -2.59 -4.25 2.08
CA MET A 150 -2.90 -2.84 1.84
C MET A 150 -2.83 -2.55 0.35
N ILE A 151 -3.66 -1.63 -0.13
CA ILE A 151 -3.45 -0.97 -1.42
C ILE A 151 -3.04 0.48 -1.17
N VAL A 152 -2.03 0.93 -1.91
CA VAL A 152 -1.48 2.29 -1.80
C VAL A 152 -1.54 3.02 -3.15
N THR A 153 -1.88 4.31 -3.11
CA THR A 153 -1.83 5.20 -4.27
C THR A 153 -1.06 6.48 -3.97
N ASP A 154 -0.14 6.83 -4.87
CA ASP A 154 0.64 8.06 -4.86
C ASP A 154 0.01 9.08 -5.80
N LEU A 155 -0.95 9.84 -5.27
CA LEU A 155 -1.58 10.95 -5.97
C LEU A 155 -0.67 12.19 -5.99
N GLY A 156 0.40 12.20 -5.20
CA GLY A 156 1.44 13.22 -5.24
C GLY A 156 2.25 13.20 -6.53
N SER A 157 2.43 12.03 -7.14
CA SER A 157 3.03 11.89 -8.48
C SER A 157 2.22 12.60 -9.57
N LEU A 158 0.90 12.73 -9.36
CA LEU A 158 -0.04 13.43 -10.23
C LEU A 158 -0.26 14.90 -9.83
N GLY A 159 0.38 15.37 -8.75
CA GLY A 159 0.26 16.75 -8.28
C GLY A 159 -1.07 17.10 -7.61
N ILE A 160 -1.90 16.12 -7.26
CA ILE A 160 -3.24 16.33 -6.69
C ILE A 160 -3.30 15.96 -5.19
N PRO A 161 -4.27 16.51 -4.43
CA PRO A 161 -4.49 16.13 -3.04
C PRO A 161 -4.99 14.68 -2.91
N PRO A 162 -4.85 14.05 -1.73
CA PRO A 162 -5.35 12.70 -1.53
C PRO A 162 -6.89 12.66 -1.51
N ILE A 163 -7.48 11.56 -1.95
CA ILE A 163 -8.92 11.29 -1.88
C ILE A 163 -9.22 10.08 -0.99
N TYR A 164 -10.46 9.97 -0.52
CA TYR A 164 -10.93 8.73 0.08
C TYR A 164 -11.28 7.74 -1.03
N HIS A 165 -10.63 6.58 -1.01
CA HIS A 165 -11.02 5.44 -1.83
C HIS A 165 -11.97 4.53 -1.03
N HIS A 166 -12.85 3.82 -1.72
CA HIS A 166 -13.60 2.74 -1.10
C HIS A 166 -12.74 1.47 -1.08
N LEU A 167 -13.01 0.57 -0.13
CA LEU A 167 -12.53 -0.80 -0.22
C LEU A 167 -13.33 -1.53 -1.32
N TYR A 168 -12.66 -2.40 -2.07
CA TYR A 168 -13.31 -3.13 -3.15
C TYR A 168 -14.34 -4.12 -2.62
N ASN A 169 -15.46 -4.24 -3.33
CA ASN A 169 -16.53 -5.20 -3.00
C ASN A 169 -16.14 -6.66 -3.29
N PHE A 170 -15.07 -6.88 -4.05
CA PHE A 170 -14.52 -8.19 -4.37
C PHE A 170 -13.10 -8.28 -3.80
N GLY A 171 -12.70 -9.47 -3.34
CA GLY A 171 -11.47 -9.68 -2.61
C GLY A 171 -11.57 -9.26 -1.15
N ASN A 172 -10.41 -9.05 -0.53
CA ASN A 172 -10.32 -9.01 0.93
C ASN A 172 -9.35 -7.96 1.48
N LEU A 173 -8.96 -6.96 0.68
CA LEU A 173 -8.10 -5.85 1.09
C LEU A 173 -8.70 -5.06 2.28
N PRO A 174 -8.02 -5.01 3.45
CA PRO A 174 -8.55 -4.36 4.63
C PRO A 174 -8.19 -2.87 4.73
N VAL A 175 -7.17 -2.40 4.00
CA VAL A 175 -6.62 -1.04 4.13
C VAL A 175 -6.36 -0.44 2.75
N PHE A 176 -6.86 0.78 2.54
CA PHE A 176 -6.55 1.62 1.39
C PHE A 176 -5.89 2.91 1.87
N LEU A 177 -4.65 3.16 1.46
CA LEU A 177 -3.92 4.39 1.75
C LEU A 177 -3.73 5.23 0.50
N ALA A 178 -4.12 6.51 0.55
CA ALA A 178 -3.86 7.49 -0.49
C ALA A 178 -3.12 8.69 0.08
N PHE A 179 -2.02 9.11 -0.53
CA PHE A 179 -1.33 10.35 -0.16
C PHE A 179 -1.17 11.26 -1.36
N GLY A 180 -1.21 12.58 -1.11
CA GLY A 180 -1.19 13.57 -2.17
C GLY A 180 0.12 14.34 -2.27
N ALA A 181 0.08 15.39 -3.08
CA ALA A 181 1.23 16.25 -3.34
C ALA A 181 1.76 16.94 -2.08
N LYS A 182 3.08 17.13 -2.04
CA LYS A 182 3.72 17.94 -0.99
C LYS A 182 3.26 19.38 -1.12
N ARG A 183 2.75 19.95 -0.03
CA ARG A 183 2.43 21.38 0.05
C ARG A 183 3.32 22.10 1.06
N ARG A 184 3.52 23.39 0.82
CA ARG A 184 4.26 24.29 1.71
C ARG A 184 3.28 25.27 2.32
N VAL A 185 3.39 25.50 3.62
CA VAL A 185 2.59 26.48 4.34
C VAL A 185 3.53 27.31 5.20
N VAL A 186 3.34 28.62 5.20
CA VAL A 186 4.03 29.52 6.13
C VAL A 186 3.15 29.65 7.37
N GLU A 187 3.69 29.26 8.51
CA GLU A 187 3.03 29.36 9.82
C GLU A 187 3.90 30.20 10.75
N LEU A 188 3.30 30.84 11.74
CA LEU A 188 4.05 31.58 12.74
C LEU A 188 4.59 30.60 13.79
N ASP A 189 5.87 30.72 14.11
CA ASP A 189 6.45 30.01 15.24
C ASP A 189 5.97 30.59 16.58
N ARG A 190 6.45 30.02 17.68
CA ARG A 190 6.09 30.47 19.04
C ARG A 190 6.51 31.93 19.34
N HIS A 191 7.39 32.51 18.54
CA HIS A 191 7.88 33.88 18.66
C HIS A 191 7.24 34.82 17.62
N GLY A 192 6.24 34.35 16.86
CA GLY A 192 5.57 35.13 15.82
C GLY A 192 6.39 35.30 14.55
N GLN A 193 7.46 34.53 14.36
CA GLN A 193 8.28 34.57 13.15
C GLN A 193 7.68 33.62 12.09
N PRO A 194 7.59 34.03 10.82
CA PRO A 194 7.11 33.17 9.75
C PRO A 194 8.11 32.05 9.44
N VAL A 195 7.66 30.79 9.54
CA VAL A 195 8.44 29.60 9.25
C VAL A 195 7.74 28.76 8.16
N GLU A 196 8.49 28.33 7.16
CA GLU A 196 7.97 27.43 6.11
C GLU A 196 7.91 25.98 6.62
N HIS A 197 6.71 25.42 6.65
CA HIS A 197 6.45 24.02 6.96
C HIS A 197 6.03 23.24 5.72
N LYS A 198 6.60 22.05 5.56
CA LYS A 198 6.21 21.10 4.50
C LYS A 198 5.23 20.08 5.06
N TYR A 199 4.16 19.85 4.31
CA TYR A 199 3.09 18.91 4.63
C TYR A 199 2.87 17.93 3.48
N VAL A 200 2.48 16.70 3.83
CA VAL A 200 1.88 15.72 2.92
C VAL A 200 0.61 15.27 3.61
N ASP A 201 -0.51 15.47 2.93
CA ASP A 201 -1.79 14.99 3.40
C ASP A 201 -1.98 13.56 2.90
N TYR A 202 -2.63 12.72 3.71
CA TYR A 202 -3.00 11.36 3.34
C TYR A 202 -4.36 11.00 3.93
N LYS A 203 -5.02 10.03 3.30
CA LYS A 203 -6.34 9.50 3.63
C LYS A 203 -6.22 7.99 3.72
N ILE A 204 -6.88 7.40 4.71
CA ILE A 204 -6.91 5.95 4.91
C ILE A 204 -8.36 5.52 5.07
N VAL A 205 -8.73 4.45 4.37
CA VAL A 205 -9.99 3.74 4.57
C VAL A 205 -9.65 2.33 5.02
N CYS A 206 -10.34 1.90 6.08
CA CYS A 206 -10.07 0.67 6.79
C CYS A 206 -11.33 -0.18 6.93
N ASP A 207 -11.15 -1.49 6.99
CA ASP A 207 -12.20 -2.45 7.28
C ASP A 207 -12.36 -2.64 8.80
N GLU A 208 -13.33 -1.99 9.42
CA GLU A 208 -13.58 -2.10 10.88
C GLU A 208 -14.01 -3.52 11.34
N ARG A 209 -14.23 -4.47 10.40
CA ARG A 209 -14.52 -5.85 10.76
C ARG A 209 -13.29 -6.61 11.25
N ILE A 210 -12.07 -6.16 10.93
CA ILE A 210 -10.85 -6.89 11.31
C ILE A 210 -10.31 -6.49 12.69
N VAL A 211 -10.46 -5.21 13.05
CA VAL A 211 -10.07 -4.62 14.33
C VAL A 211 -10.93 -3.38 14.61
N ASP A 212 -11.01 -2.98 15.87
CA ASP A 212 -11.81 -1.82 16.30
C ASP A 212 -11.07 -0.47 16.10
N GLY A 213 -11.81 0.62 16.37
CA GLY A 213 -11.27 1.97 16.27
C GLY A 213 -10.13 2.27 17.25
N ALA A 214 -10.08 1.62 18.42
CA ALA A 214 -9.00 1.82 19.38
C ALA A 214 -7.67 1.24 18.85
N TYR A 215 -7.75 0.06 18.24
CA TYR A 215 -6.63 -0.58 17.56
C TYR A 215 -6.12 0.27 16.39
N TYR A 216 -7.03 0.76 15.53
CA TYR A 216 -6.65 1.67 14.45
C TYR A 216 -6.05 2.98 14.96
N ALA A 217 -6.58 3.55 16.05
CA ALA A 217 -6.00 4.75 16.65
C ALA A 217 -4.56 4.51 17.14
N ALA A 218 -4.27 3.34 17.72
CA ALA A 218 -2.92 2.95 18.09
C ALA A 218 -2.03 2.80 16.84
N ALA A 219 -2.50 2.06 15.83
CA ALA A 219 -1.79 1.88 14.56
C ALA A 219 -1.42 3.20 13.89
N PHE A 220 -2.36 4.14 13.79
CA PHE A 220 -2.11 5.44 13.17
C PHE A 220 -1.19 6.34 13.99
N LYS A 221 -1.18 6.22 15.33
CA LYS A 221 -0.19 6.89 16.17
C LYS A 221 1.21 6.37 15.88
N HIS A 222 1.39 5.04 15.79
CA HIS A 222 2.67 4.42 15.42
C HIS A 222 3.10 4.83 14.02
N MET A 223 2.21 4.75 13.03
CA MET A 223 2.50 5.15 11.66
C MET A 223 2.94 6.62 11.60
N LYS A 224 2.21 7.53 12.27
CA LYS A 224 2.56 8.95 12.35
C LYS A 224 3.92 9.18 13.02
N TYR A 225 4.27 8.37 14.02
CA TYR A 225 5.59 8.41 14.64
C TYR A 225 6.69 8.02 13.65
N TYR A 226 6.57 6.91 12.92
CA TYR A 226 7.57 6.49 11.94
C TYR A 226 7.69 7.44 10.74
N LEU A 227 6.58 8.02 10.29
CA LEU A 227 6.60 9.06 9.24
C LEU A 227 7.38 10.32 9.65
N LYS A 228 7.39 10.64 10.96
CA LYS A 228 8.17 11.75 11.53
C LYS A 228 9.61 11.36 11.87
N ASN A 229 9.86 10.08 12.14
CA ASN A 229 11.15 9.54 12.58
C ASN A 229 11.62 8.42 11.62
N PRO A 230 11.91 8.76 10.35
CA PRO A 230 12.23 7.75 9.33
C PRO A 230 13.48 6.92 9.65
N GLN A 231 14.40 7.43 10.47
CA GLN A 231 15.60 6.72 10.93
C GLN A 231 15.28 5.40 11.67
N GLU A 232 14.10 5.30 12.31
CA GLU A 232 13.67 4.08 13.00
C GLU A 232 13.34 2.92 12.03
N LEU A 233 13.16 3.25 10.75
CA LEU A 233 12.87 2.28 9.68
C LEU A 233 14.14 1.84 8.93
N GLU A 234 15.31 2.37 9.28
CA GLU A 234 16.59 1.97 8.68
C GLU A 234 17.09 0.62 9.22
N ARG A 235 16.62 0.24 10.41
CA ARG A 235 16.93 -1.04 11.08
C ARG A 235 15.69 -1.90 11.19
N ALA A 236 15.82 -3.22 11.20
CA ALA A 236 14.73 -4.14 11.47
C ALA A 236 14.09 -3.87 12.86
N PRO A 237 12.81 -4.23 13.09
CA PRO A 237 12.23 -4.17 14.42
C PRO A 237 12.96 -5.11 15.38
N GLU A 238 13.13 -4.69 16.63
CA GLU A 238 13.77 -5.53 17.66
C GLU A 238 12.95 -6.78 17.97
N LYS A 239 11.62 -6.69 17.84
CA LYS A 239 10.69 -7.80 18.02
C LYS A 239 9.56 -7.71 17.00
N VAL A 240 9.16 -8.86 16.47
CA VAL A 240 7.91 -9.01 15.69
C VAL A 240 6.90 -9.68 16.62
N LEU A 241 5.68 -9.13 16.67
CA LEU A 241 4.57 -9.71 17.42
C LEU A 241 3.74 -10.59 16.49
N ASP A 242 3.46 -11.80 16.94
CA ASP A 242 2.56 -12.72 16.25
C ASP A 242 1.10 -12.28 16.45
N ASP A 243 0.27 -12.56 15.46
CA ASP A 243 -1.17 -12.39 15.62
C ASP A 243 -1.71 -13.46 16.58
N ILE A 244 -2.68 -13.07 17.41
CA ILE A 244 -3.19 -13.90 18.52
C ILE A 244 -4.37 -14.79 18.08
N PHE A 245 -4.60 -14.90 16.76
CA PHE A 245 -5.66 -15.74 16.16
C PHE A 245 -5.07 -16.91 15.40
#